data_AF-X2FM96-F1
#
_entry.id   AF-X2FM96-F1
#
_cell.length_a   1.000
_cell.length_b   1.000
_cell.length_c   1.000
_cell.angle_alpha   90.00
_cell.angle_beta   90.00
_cell.angle_gamma   90.00
#
_symmetry.space_group_name_H-M   'P 1'
#
loop_
_entity.id
_entity.type
_entity.pdbx_description
1 polymer ?
#
loop_
_entity_poly.entity_id
_entity_poly.type
_entity_poly.pdbx_seq_one_letter_code
_entity_poly.pdbx_strand_id
1 'polypeptide(L)'
;IEQSLRLAILEKRFCCAFQSKVDIRTQAVKGIEALVRLRDDEGVIQAPGSFINLASELGLIDELTHLVLAEIVKSIDLINETFGAEATISINVAAKQAGNPEFMRSFARALDDTGFPQRFMIEVTEDAFVAKNHFQDEILPMFRK
;
A
#
# COMPACT_ATOMS: atom_id res chain seq x y z
N ILE A 1 -17.28 15.52 -2.82
CA ILE A 1 -15.96 14.84 -2.91
C ILE A 1 -15.64 14.09 -1.63
N GLU A 2 -15.60 14.74 -0.45
CA GLU A 2 -15.41 14.01 0.83
C GLU A 2 -16.44 12.88 1.03
N GLN A 3 -17.73 13.18 0.92
CA GLN A 3 -18.79 12.18 1.10
C GLN A 3 -18.67 11.03 0.09
N SER A 4 -18.29 11.34 -1.14
CA SER A 4 -18.03 10.37 -2.20
C SER A 4 -16.86 9.45 -1.86
N LEU A 5 -15.77 9.98 -1.29
CA LEU A 5 -14.61 9.20 -0.87
C LEU A 5 -14.94 8.28 0.31
N ARG A 6 -15.68 8.78 1.31
CA ARG A 6 -16.17 7.96 2.44
C ARG A 6 -17.07 6.82 1.93
N LEU A 7 -17.95 7.11 0.98
CA LEU A 7 -18.82 6.12 0.38
C LEU A 7 -18.01 5.06 -0.40
N ALA A 8 -17.03 5.49 -1.20
CA ALA A 8 -16.15 4.58 -1.93
C ALA A 8 -15.38 3.62 -1.02
N ILE A 9 -14.96 4.08 0.17
CA ILE A 9 -14.31 3.25 1.19
C ILE A 9 -15.30 2.24 1.77
N LEU A 10 -16.48 2.70 2.17
CA LEU A 10 -17.55 1.84 2.69
C LEU A 10 -17.95 0.74 1.70
N GLU A 11 -18.05 1.10 0.42
CA GLU A 11 -18.40 0.21 -0.68
C GLU A 11 -17.20 -0.58 -1.24
N LYS A 12 -16.00 -0.38 -0.67
CA LYS A 12 -14.74 -1.02 -1.10
C LYS A 12 -14.48 -0.89 -2.60
N ARG A 13 -14.73 0.29 -3.17
CA ARG A 13 -14.55 0.59 -4.61
C ARG A 13 -13.10 0.87 -5.00
N PHE A 14 -12.16 0.20 -4.34
CA PHE A 14 -10.74 0.33 -4.62
C PHE A 14 -10.22 -0.96 -5.22
N CYS A 15 -9.32 -0.84 -6.18
CA CYS A 15 -8.56 -1.97 -6.72
C CYS A 15 -7.08 -1.60 -6.84
N CYS A 16 -6.24 -2.59 -7.14
CA CYS A 16 -4.82 -2.39 -7.37
C CYS A 16 -4.48 -2.56 -8.85
N ALA A 17 -3.75 -1.60 -9.40
CA ALA A 17 -2.94 -1.83 -10.60
C ALA A 17 -1.53 -2.27 -10.15
N PHE A 18 -0.94 -3.24 -10.85
CA PHE A 18 0.38 -3.77 -10.51
C PHE A 18 1.41 -3.37 -11.55
N GLN A 19 2.45 -2.66 -11.13
CA GLN A 19 3.56 -2.26 -11.99
C GLN A 19 4.79 -3.10 -11.68
N SER A 20 5.38 -3.74 -12.69
CA SER A 20 6.56 -4.60 -12.49
C SER A 20 7.83 -3.78 -12.22
N LYS A 21 8.64 -4.29 -11.28
CA LYS A 21 10.02 -3.87 -11.01
C LYS A 21 10.94 -4.93 -11.57
N VAL A 22 11.76 -4.55 -12.55
CA VAL A 22 12.63 -5.47 -13.28
C VAL A 22 14.10 -5.22 -12.97
N ASP A 23 14.88 -6.30 -12.95
CA ASP A 23 16.35 -6.19 -12.96
C ASP A 23 16.81 -5.68 -14.33
N ILE A 24 17.56 -4.57 -14.35
CA ILE A 24 17.93 -3.90 -15.60
C ILE A 24 18.84 -4.73 -16.51
N ARG A 25 19.61 -5.69 -15.95
CA ARG A 25 20.57 -6.49 -16.72
C ARG A 25 19.91 -7.73 -17.31
N THR A 26 19.04 -8.38 -16.53
CA THR A 26 18.41 -9.66 -16.86
C THR A 26 16.98 -9.52 -17.37
N GLN A 27 16.36 -8.35 -17.19
CA GLN A 27 14.94 -8.07 -17.43
C GLN A 27 13.97 -8.94 -16.61
N ALA A 28 14.48 -9.73 -15.66
CA ALA A 28 13.66 -10.55 -14.79
C ALA A 28 12.84 -9.68 -13.84
N VAL A 29 11.56 -10.02 -13.66
CA VAL A 29 10.72 -9.40 -12.64
C VAL A 29 11.25 -9.77 -11.25
N LYS A 30 11.52 -8.77 -10.43
CA LYS A 30 11.98 -8.92 -9.03
C LYS A 30 10.91 -8.51 -8.01
N GLY A 31 9.95 -7.72 -8.46
CA GLY A 31 8.84 -7.31 -7.64
C GLY A 31 7.79 -6.57 -8.44
N ILE A 32 6.78 -6.12 -7.74
CA ILE A 32 5.72 -5.27 -8.24
C ILE A 32 5.44 -4.15 -7.25
N GLU A 33 4.91 -3.04 -7.77
CA GLU A 33 4.29 -2.00 -6.97
C GLU A 33 2.78 -2.11 -7.08
N ALA A 34 2.10 -2.20 -5.94
CA ALA A 34 0.65 -2.13 -5.86
C ALA A 34 0.21 -0.67 -5.80
N LEU A 35 -0.37 -0.20 -6.90
CA LEU A 35 -0.84 1.16 -7.06
C LEU A 35 -2.36 1.20 -6.94
N VAL A 36 -2.85 1.80 -5.86
CA VAL A 36 -4.29 1.93 -5.61
C VAL A 36 -4.98 2.71 -6.74
N ARG A 37 -6.19 2.27 -7.07
CA ARG A 37 -7.09 2.89 -8.02
C ARG A 37 -8.48 2.98 -7.42
N LEU A 38 -9.16 4.08 -7.69
CA LEU A 38 -10.56 4.27 -7.30
C LEU A 38 -11.43 3.91 -8.50
N ARG A 39 -12.47 3.11 -8.27
CA ARG A 39 -13.54 2.87 -9.25
C ARG A 39 -14.71 3.80 -8.92
N ASP A 40 -15.05 4.69 -9.83
CA ASP A 40 -16.24 5.53 -9.66
C ASP A 40 -17.55 4.76 -9.91
N ASP A 41 -18.67 5.46 -9.80
CA ASP A 41 -20.01 4.86 -9.83
C ASP A 41 -20.34 4.31 -11.23
N GLU A 42 -19.70 4.87 -12.26
CA GLU A 42 -19.77 4.46 -13.66
C GLU A 42 -18.80 3.32 -14.00
N GLY A 43 -17.95 2.91 -13.06
CA GLY A 43 -16.98 1.83 -13.22
C GLY A 43 -15.64 2.26 -13.82
N VAL A 44 -15.41 3.56 -14.01
CA VAL A 44 -14.16 4.11 -14.54
C VAL A 44 -13.08 4.09 -13.46
N ILE A 45 -11.86 3.69 -13.87
CA ILE A 45 -10.71 3.55 -12.99
C ILE A 45 -9.93 4.87 -12.95
N GLN A 46 -9.82 5.45 -11.77
CA GLN A 46 -9.13 6.71 -11.51
C GLN A 46 -7.79 6.48 -10.80
N ALA A 47 -6.77 7.21 -11.25
CA ALA A 47 -5.43 7.19 -10.69
C ALA A 47 -5.37 7.87 -9.30
N PRO A 48 -4.37 7.54 -8.45
CA PRO A 48 -4.24 7.96 -7.04
C PRO A 48 -3.98 9.46 -6.80
N GLY A 49 -4.32 10.35 -7.75
CA GLY A 49 -4.04 11.78 -7.67
C GLY A 49 -4.74 12.48 -6.51
N SER A 50 -5.84 13.18 -6.78
CA SER A 50 -6.48 14.06 -5.79
C SER A 50 -7.08 13.31 -4.59
N PHE A 51 -7.51 12.06 -4.75
CA PHE A 51 -8.19 11.34 -3.67
C PHE A 51 -7.24 10.86 -2.57
N ILE A 52 -5.96 10.63 -2.85
CA ILE A 52 -4.99 10.23 -1.80
C ILE A 52 -4.70 11.40 -0.86
N ASN A 53 -4.50 12.59 -1.42
CA ASN A 53 -4.33 13.81 -0.63
C ASN A 53 -5.57 14.05 0.25
N LEU A 54 -6.76 13.93 -0.34
CA LEU A 54 -8.01 14.07 0.41
C LEU A 54 -8.18 12.97 1.48
N ALA A 55 -7.84 11.72 1.19
CA ALA A 55 -7.87 10.64 2.18
C ALA A 55 -6.92 10.93 3.36
N SER A 56 -5.74 11.49 3.08
CA SER A 56 -4.76 11.88 4.10
C SER A 56 -5.20 13.08 4.93
N GLU A 57 -5.93 14.04 4.35
CA GLU A 57 -6.52 15.18 5.07
C GLU A 57 -7.70 14.77 5.95
N LEU A 58 -8.51 13.82 5.48
CA LEU A 58 -9.70 13.33 6.19
C LEU A 58 -9.42 12.21 7.20
N GLY A 59 -8.17 11.76 7.32
CA GLY A 59 -7.79 10.64 8.20
C GLY A 59 -8.27 9.26 7.71
N LEU A 60 -8.62 9.15 6.43
CA LEU A 60 -9.11 7.93 5.78
C LEU A 60 -7.99 7.07 5.17
N ILE A 61 -6.76 7.58 5.15
CA ILE A 61 -5.63 6.91 4.51
C ILE A 61 -5.30 5.57 5.18
N ASP A 62 -5.49 5.43 6.49
CA ASP A 62 -5.21 4.19 7.23
C ASP A 62 -6.14 3.06 6.79
N GLU A 63 -7.44 3.35 6.69
CA GLU A 63 -8.44 2.41 6.18
C GLU A 63 -8.18 2.04 4.72
N LEU A 64 -7.82 3.03 3.90
CA LEU A 64 -7.46 2.79 2.50
C LEU A 64 -6.25 1.87 2.35
N THR A 65 -5.20 2.07 3.15
CA THR A 65 -4.00 1.21 3.11
C THR A 65 -4.34 -0.24 3.51
N HIS A 66 -5.24 -0.44 4.48
CA HIS A 66 -5.74 -1.78 4.81
C HIS A 66 -6.58 -2.40 3.69
N LEU A 67 -7.42 -1.62 3.00
CA LEU A 67 -8.17 -2.09 1.82
C LEU A 67 -7.24 -2.52 0.69
N VAL A 68 -6.15 -1.77 0.46
CA VAL A 68 -5.12 -2.11 -0.52
C VAL A 68 -4.47 -3.45 -0.16
N LEU A 69 -4.06 -3.64 1.10
CA LEU A 69 -3.49 -4.92 1.55
C LEU A 69 -4.47 -6.09 1.35
N ALA A 70 -5.75 -5.90 1.68
CA ALA A 70 -6.77 -6.92 1.48
C ALA A 70 -6.94 -7.29 0.00
N GLU A 71 -6.91 -6.30 -0.91
CA GLU A 71 -7.01 -6.55 -2.35
C GLU A 71 -5.78 -7.26 -2.91
N ILE A 72 -4.59 -6.97 -2.39
CA ILE A 72 -3.35 -7.70 -2.73
C ILE A 72 -3.45 -9.17 -2.31
N VAL A 73 -3.84 -9.43 -1.05
CA VAL A 73 -3.97 -10.79 -0.53
C VAL A 73 -5.00 -11.58 -1.34
N LYS A 74 -6.14 -10.96 -1.67
CA LYS A 74 -7.15 -11.55 -2.55
C LYS A 74 -6.62 -11.83 -3.97
N SER A 75 -5.67 -11.04 -4.45
CA SER A 75 -5.08 -11.17 -5.79
C SER A 75 -3.82 -12.04 -5.82
N ILE A 76 -3.43 -12.68 -4.71
CA ILE A 76 -2.11 -13.30 -4.57
C ILE A 76 -1.83 -14.41 -5.61
N ASP A 77 -2.84 -15.23 -5.94
CA ASP A 77 -2.69 -16.30 -6.93
C ASP A 77 -2.45 -15.74 -8.33
N LEU A 78 -3.23 -14.72 -8.72
CA LEU A 78 -3.04 -14.02 -9.99
C LEU A 78 -1.67 -13.32 -10.04
N ILE A 79 -1.24 -12.72 -8.93
CA ILE A 79 0.09 -12.11 -8.80
C ILE A 79 1.19 -13.17 -9.01
N ASN A 80 1.04 -14.35 -8.39
CA ASN A 80 2.02 -15.43 -8.49
C ASN A 80 2.10 -15.99 -9.92
N GLU A 81 0.96 -16.17 -10.57
CA GLU A 81 0.88 -16.63 -11.97
C GLU A 81 1.50 -15.61 -12.93
N THR A 82 1.24 -14.31 -12.70
CA THR A 82 1.65 -13.24 -13.64
C THR A 82 3.10 -12.81 -13.44
N PHE A 83 3.55 -12.68 -12.19
CA PHE A 83 4.84 -12.07 -11.84
C PHE A 83 5.83 -13.04 -11.17
N GLY A 84 5.37 -14.24 -10.81
CA GLY A 84 6.15 -15.25 -10.09
C GLY A 84 5.92 -15.21 -8.58
N ALA A 85 5.97 -16.38 -7.96
CA ALA A 85 5.75 -16.57 -6.52
C ALA A 85 6.82 -15.91 -5.63
N GLU A 86 7.98 -15.57 -6.20
CA GLU A 86 9.09 -14.92 -5.49
C GLU A 86 9.11 -13.40 -5.71
N ALA A 87 8.23 -12.85 -6.54
CA ALA A 87 8.16 -11.39 -6.74
C ALA A 87 7.75 -10.71 -5.44
N THR A 88 8.53 -9.71 -5.02
CA THR A 88 8.18 -8.84 -3.90
C THR A 88 6.99 -7.94 -4.26
N ILE A 89 6.21 -7.52 -3.27
CA ILE A 89 5.01 -6.69 -3.44
C ILE A 89 5.19 -5.41 -2.63
N SER A 90 5.27 -4.29 -3.33
CA SER A 90 5.49 -2.99 -2.70
C SER A 90 4.16 -2.29 -2.41
N ILE A 91 4.00 -1.78 -1.19
CA ILE A 91 2.84 -1.01 -0.76
C ILE A 91 3.29 0.39 -0.38
N ASN A 92 2.64 1.39 -0.96
CA ASN A 92 2.86 2.79 -0.63
C ASN A 92 2.23 3.12 0.73
N VAL A 93 3.01 3.77 1.59
CA VAL A 93 2.61 4.27 2.90
C VAL A 93 2.84 5.78 2.93
N ALA A 94 1.78 6.55 3.23
CA ALA A 94 1.89 8.00 3.25
C ALA A 94 2.76 8.48 4.42
N ALA A 95 3.42 9.63 4.27
CA ALA A 95 4.31 10.18 5.29
C ALA A 95 3.66 10.33 6.68
N LYS A 96 2.39 10.75 6.74
CA LYS A 96 1.63 10.85 8.00
C LYS A 96 1.46 9.49 8.70
N GLN A 97 1.29 8.42 7.92
CA GLN A 97 1.13 7.05 8.42
C GLN A 97 2.45 6.51 8.93
N ALA A 98 3.52 6.72 8.17
CA ALA A 98 4.87 6.33 8.54
C ALA A 98 5.27 6.92 9.91
N GLY A 99 4.88 8.16 10.20
CA GLY A 99 5.10 8.81 11.49
C GLY A 99 4.12 8.43 12.61
N ASN A 100 3.16 7.53 12.37
CA ASN A 100 2.16 7.11 13.35
C ASN A 100 2.44 5.68 13.87
N PRO A 101 2.98 5.51 15.08
CA PRO A 101 3.30 4.19 15.64
C PRO A 101 2.09 3.29 15.86
N GLU A 102 0.92 3.85 16.13
CA GLU A 102 -0.30 3.06 16.33
C GLU A 102 -0.71 2.39 15.02
N PHE A 103 -0.78 3.17 13.93
CA PHE A 103 -1.06 2.64 12.61
C PHE A 103 0.02 1.64 12.17
N MET A 104 1.31 1.99 12.26
CA MET A 104 2.37 1.11 11.78
C MET A 104 2.44 -0.23 12.55
N ARG A 105 2.13 -0.25 13.86
CA ARG A 105 1.99 -1.50 14.62
C ARG A 105 0.84 -2.35 14.12
N SER A 106 -0.32 -1.73 13.87
CA SER A 106 -1.48 -2.43 13.31
C SER A 106 -1.19 -2.98 11.92
N PHE A 107 -0.55 -2.18 11.08
CA PHE A 107 -0.19 -2.53 9.71
C PHE A 107 0.85 -3.66 9.67
N ALA A 108 1.87 -3.63 10.53
CA ALA A 108 2.85 -4.72 10.66
C ALA A 108 2.18 -6.06 11.03
N ARG A 109 1.21 -6.05 11.96
CA ARG A 109 0.44 -7.25 12.30
C ARG A 109 -0.39 -7.74 11.12
N ALA A 110 -1.06 -6.83 10.40
CA ALA A 110 -1.82 -7.19 9.22
C ALA A 110 -0.95 -7.82 8.11
N LEU A 111 0.31 -7.37 7.96
CA LEU A 111 1.27 -8.01 7.06
C LEU A 111 1.68 -9.41 7.55
N ASP A 112 1.97 -9.57 8.84
CA ASP A 112 2.27 -10.88 9.44
C ASP A 112 1.10 -11.88 9.24
N ASP A 113 -0.14 -11.43 9.41
CA ASP A 113 -1.36 -12.23 9.26
C ASP A 113 -1.61 -12.73 7.83
N THR A 114 -0.91 -12.18 6.83
CA THR A 114 -0.97 -12.69 5.44
C THR A 114 -0.32 -14.07 5.29
N GLY A 115 0.58 -14.46 6.20
CA GLY A 115 1.38 -15.68 6.08
C GLY A 115 2.60 -15.56 5.15
N PHE A 116 2.79 -14.42 4.47
CA PHE A 116 3.96 -14.14 3.63
C PHE A 116 4.50 -12.71 3.84
N PRO A 117 4.71 -12.25 5.09
CA PRO A 117 5.16 -10.87 5.39
C PRO A 117 6.47 -10.51 4.70
N GLN A 118 7.36 -11.49 4.50
CA GLN A 118 8.68 -11.31 3.87
C GLN A 118 8.60 -10.94 2.39
N ARG A 119 7.44 -11.09 1.75
CA ARG A 119 7.25 -10.65 0.35
C ARG A 119 6.91 -9.17 0.25
N PHE A 120 6.54 -8.52 1.34
CA PHE A 120 6.10 -7.13 1.30
C PHE A 120 7.25 -6.14 1.47
N MET A 121 7.24 -5.11 0.63
CA MET A 121 8.13 -3.96 0.71
C MET A 121 7.31 -2.71 1.03
N ILE A 122 7.68 -1.97 2.06
CA ILE A 122 7.03 -0.70 2.38
C ILE A 122 7.75 0.41 1.63
N GLU A 123 7.00 1.16 0.83
CA GLU A 123 7.50 2.34 0.13
C GLU A 123 6.95 3.60 0.79
N VAL A 124 7.87 4.50 1.11
CA VAL A 124 7.58 5.78 1.73
C VAL A 124 8.22 6.88 0.89
N THR A 125 7.57 8.04 0.80
CA THR A 125 8.16 9.21 0.15
C THR A 125 9.23 9.84 1.03
N GLU A 126 10.11 10.66 0.45
CA GLU A 126 11.17 11.37 1.18
C GLU A 126 10.62 12.22 2.33
N ASP A 127 9.42 12.80 2.16
CA ASP A 127 8.73 13.58 3.19
C ASP A 127 8.49 12.81 4.50
N ALA A 128 8.37 11.47 4.43
CA ALA A 128 8.25 10.62 5.61
C ALA A 128 9.48 10.69 6.53
N PHE A 129 10.66 10.97 5.95
CA PHE A 129 11.93 11.07 6.69
C PHE A 129 12.21 12.47 7.23
N VAL A 130 11.48 13.50 6.76
CA VAL A 130 11.64 14.88 7.22
C VAL A 130 11.12 15.06 8.66
N ALA A 131 10.20 14.20 9.09
CA ALA A 131 9.81 14.07 10.50
C ALA A 131 10.90 13.33 11.30
N LYS A 132 11.90 14.07 11.78
CA LYS A 132 13.04 13.66 12.68
C LYS A 132 12.88 12.33 13.43
N ASN A 133 13.95 11.50 13.39
CA ASN A 133 14.37 10.34 14.22
C ASN A 133 13.35 9.24 14.60
N HIS A 134 12.08 9.56 14.81
CA HIS A 134 11.06 8.65 15.32
C HIS A 134 10.76 7.47 14.39
N PHE A 135 10.75 7.69 13.06
CA PHE A 135 10.62 6.58 12.10
C PHE A 135 11.78 5.57 12.22
N GLN A 136 13.00 6.06 12.43
CA GLN A 136 14.19 5.21 12.54
C GLN A 136 14.24 4.46 13.87
N ASP A 137 13.93 5.15 14.97
CA ASP A 137 14.08 4.62 16.33
C ASP A 137 12.93 3.69 16.75
N GLU A 138 11.70 3.96 16.28
CA GLU A 138 10.51 3.23 16.74
C GLU A 138 9.84 2.39 15.66
N ILE A 139 9.74 2.90 14.43
CA ILE A 139 8.96 2.25 13.37
C ILE A 139 9.78 1.20 12.63
N LEU A 140 11.01 1.53 12.22
CA LEU A 140 11.88 0.63 11.46
C LEU A 140 12.16 -0.71 12.18
N PRO A 141 12.37 -0.78 13.51
CA PRO A 141 12.51 -2.03 14.24
C PRO A 141 11.28 -2.95 14.16
N MET A 142 10.08 -2.41 13.90
CA MET A 142 8.86 -3.23 13.77
C MET A 142 8.89 -4.12 12.52
N PHE A 143 9.65 -3.73 11.49
CA PHE A 143 9.72 -4.43 10.20
C PHE A 143 11.05 -5.16 9.98
N ARG A 144 12.07 -4.88 10.79
CA ARG A 144 13.35 -5.59 10.79
C ARG A 144 13.33 -6.70 11.86
N LYS A 145 12.75 -7.85 11.53
CA LYS A 145 12.97 -9.09 12.29
C LYS A 145 14.24 -9.79 11.82
#